data_AF-A0A9D9JLG4-F1
#
_entry.id   AF-A0A9D9JLG4-F1
#
_cell.length_a   1.000
_cell.length_b   1.000
_cell.length_c   1.000
_cell.angle_alpha   90.00
_cell.angle_beta   90.00
_cell.angle_gamma   90.00
#
_symmetry.space_group_name_H-M   'P 1'
#
loop_
_entity.id
_entity.type
_entity.pdbx_description
1 polymer ?
#
loop_
_entity_poly.entity_id
_entity_poly.type
_entity_poly.pdbx_seq_one_letter_code
_entity_poly.pdbx_strand_id
1 'polypeptide(L)'
;MHPIRLTLALSLLLGPLASLLLPAGVALAASCGDSPSQAAAQGAYRADPTWLQTLDRDGDGIACEDNPAPYDFTLVGQSALKPPPAEALSLQPPKPGCIYFPETRHNLCGGFRAYWEQFGGLAIFGYPLTDEFVDPATGRVTQCFERARFEWHPGA
;
A
#
# COMPACT_ATOMS: atom_id res chain seq x y z
N MET A 1 15.12 -83.13 -6.19
CA MET A 1 14.32 -82.49 -7.25
C MET A 1 14.43 -80.97 -7.05
N HIS A 2 14.59 -80.23 -8.15
CA HIS A 2 15.29 -78.94 -8.24
C HIS A 2 14.64 -77.75 -7.48
N PRO A 3 15.43 -76.71 -7.12
CA PRO A 3 15.08 -75.62 -6.20
C PRO A 3 14.55 -74.37 -6.91
N ILE A 4 13.66 -73.61 -6.26
CA ILE A 4 13.23 -72.28 -6.72
C ILE A 4 14.06 -71.22 -6.00
N ARG A 5 14.89 -70.52 -6.78
CA ARG A 5 15.53 -69.26 -6.42
C ARG A 5 14.49 -68.14 -6.51
N LEU A 6 14.51 -67.18 -5.59
CA LEU A 6 14.16 -65.81 -5.95
C LEU A 6 14.90 -64.77 -5.10
N THR A 7 15.31 -63.75 -5.82
CA THR A 7 16.37 -62.78 -5.60
C THR A 7 16.01 -61.68 -4.60
N LEU A 8 17.00 -61.25 -3.80
CA LEU A 8 17.00 -60.01 -3.04
C LEU A 8 16.79 -58.79 -3.96
N ALA A 9 15.94 -57.86 -3.55
CA ALA A 9 16.01 -56.46 -3.98
C ALA A 9 15.63 -55.55 -2.81
N LEU A 10 16.62 -55.19 -1.98
CA LEU A 10 16.48 -54.18 -0.93
C LEU A 10 16.99 -52.85 -1.49
N SER A 11 16.09 -52.11 -2.11
CA SER A 11 16.36 -50.81 -2.71
C SER A 11 16.52 -49.76 -1.62
N LEU A 12 17.70 -49.15 -1.50
CA LEU A 12 17.93 -47.94 -0.69
C LEU A 12 17.06 -46.79 -1.22
N LEU A 13 16.13 -46.31 -0.41
CA LEU A 13 15.43 -45.05 -0.63
C LEU A 13 16.36 -43.89 -0.26
N LEU A 14 17.09 -43.36 -1.25
CA LEU A 14 17.60 -41.99 -1.18
C LEU A 14 16.40 -41.05 -1.18
N GLY A 15 16.16 -40.37 -0.06
CA GLY A 15 15.16 -39.30 0.04
C GLY A 15 15.52 -38.12 -0.87
N PRO A 16 14.54 -37.46 -1.51
CA PRO A 16 14.82 -36.35 -2.39
C PRO A 16 15.29 -35.16 -1.54
N LEU A 17 16.42 -34.58 -1.96
CA LEU A 17 16.85 -33.25 -1.55
C LEU A 17 15.65 -32.30 -1.64
N ALA A 18 15.30 -31.70 -0.51
CA ALA A 18 14.37 -30.59 -0.44
C ALA A 18 14.86 -29.49 -1.38
N SER A 19 14.22 -29.41 -2.55
CA SER A 19 14.38 -28.29 -3.46
C SER A 19 13.75 -27.08 -2.76
N LEU A 20 14.59 -26.22 -2.18
CA LEU A 20 14.19 -24.86 -1.86
C LEU A 20 13.81 -24.19 -3.18
N LEU A 21 12.51 -24.21 -3.49
CA LEU A 21 11.90 -23.29 -4.43
C LEU A 21 12.04 -21.89 -3.82
N LEU A 22 13.11 -21.17 -4.16
CA LEU A 22 13.05 -19.73 -4.09
C LEU A 22 11.93 -19.30 -5.04
N PRO A 23 10.95 -18.49 -4.60
CA PRO A 23 9.97 -17.95 -5.51
C PRO A 23 10.73 -17.13 -6.56
N ALA A 24 10.57 -17.50 -7.83
CA ALA A 24 10.96 -16.66 -8.95
C ALA A 24 10.21 -15.33 -8.81
N GLY A 25 10.88 -14.29 -8.32
CA GLY A 25 10.21 -13.01 -8.07
C GLY A 25 10.93 -12.01 -7.18
N VAL A 26 12.06 -12.34 -6.55
CA VAL A 26 12.92 -11.33 -5.91
C VAL A 26 14.15 -11.11 -6.78
N ALA A 27 13.95 -10.46 -7.94
CA ALA A 27 15.06 -9.83 -8.60
C ALA A 27 15.50 -8.65 -7.72
N LEU A 28 16.65 -8.79 -7.05
CA LEU A 28 17.35 -7.65 -6.45
C LEU A 28 17.85 -6.77 -7.60
N ALA A 29 16.97 -5.96 -8.19
CA ALA A 29 17.35 -4.95 -9.16
C ALA A 29 18.20 -3.90 -8.42
N ALA A 30 19.52 -4.05 -8.45
CA ALA A 30 20.44 -3.10 -7.84
C ALA A 30 20.68 -1.88 -8.74
N SER A 31 20.44 -2.04 -10.05
CA SER A 31 20.54 -0.98 -11.05
C SER A 31 19.50 -1.17 -12.17
N CYS A 32 19.27 -0.13 -12.97
CA CYS A 32 18.32 -0.20 -14.09
C CYS A 32 18.68 -1.25 -15.15
N GLY A 33 19.98 -1.52 -15.35
CA GLY A 33 20.46 -2.53 -16.30
C GLY A 33 20.16 -3.97 -15.89
N ASP A 34 19.91 -4.21 -14.60
CA ASP A 34 19.57 -5.54 -14.08
C ASP A 34 18.07 -5.85 -14.20
N SER A 35 17.25 -4.87 -14.58
CA SER A 35 15.81 -5.00 -14.68
C SER A 35 15.38 -5.37 -16.10
N PRO A 36 14.57 -6.42 -16.29
CA PRO A 36 14.15 -6.87 -17.62
C PRO A 36 13.15 -5.91 -18.30
N SER A 37 12.53 -5.00 -17.55
CA SER A 37 11.61 -3.96 -18.05
C SER A 37 11.49 -2.81 -17.06
N GLN A 38 10.87 -1.71 -17.49
CA GLN A 38 10.53 -0.61 -16.60
C GLN A 38 9.57 -1.08 -15.49
N ALA A 39 8.54 -1.88 -15.82
CA ALA A 39 7.62 -2.40 -14.81
C ALA A 39 8.29 -3.33 -13.78
N ALA A 40 9.32 -4.08 -14.18
CA ALA A 40 10.08 -4.91 -13.24
C ALA A 40 10.92 -4.04 -12.28
N ALA A 41 11.56 -2.99 -12.79
CA ALA A 41 12.27 -2.00 -11.97
C ALA A 41 11.32 -1.29 -11.02
N GLN A 42 10.15 -0.85 -11.52
CA GLN A 42 9.11 -0.20 -10.71
C GLN A 42 8.59 -1.12 -9.61
N GLY A 43 8.35 -2.40 -9.91
CA GLY A 43 7.93 -3.38 -8.91
C GLY A 43 8.95 -3.57 -7.78
N ALA A 44 10.23 -3.60 -8.12
CA ALA A 44 11.31 -3.67 -7.14
C ALA A 44 11.39 -2.38 -6.30
N TYR A 45 11.35 -1.22 -6.95
CA TYR A 45 11.39 0.07 -6.27
C TYR A 45 10.20 0.29 -5.32
N ARG A 46 8.99 -0.16 -5.71
CA ARG A 46 7.81 -0.19 -4.83
C ARG A 46 7.96 -1.10 -3.62
N ALA A 47 8.71 -2.20 -3.74
CA ALA A 47 8.92 -3.14 -2.65
C ALA A 47 9.93 -2.64 -1.62
N ASP A 48 10.93 -1.86 -2.05
CA ASP A 48 11.96 -1.31 -1.15
C ASP A 48 12.44 0.09 -1.58
N PRO A 49 11.63 1.14 -1.36
CA PRO A 49 11.95 2.50 -1.78
C PRO A 49 13.20 3.05 -1.12
N THR A 50 13.47 2.62 0.12
CA THR A 50 14.55 3.19 0.95
C THR A 50 15.90 2.69 0.50
N TRP A 51 16.00 1.39 0.18
CA TRP A 51 17.26 0.80 -0.25
C TRP A 51 17.50 0.89 -1.76
N LEU A 52 16.45 1.09 -2.57
CA LEU A 52 16.54 1.16 -4.04
C LEU A 52 16.32 2.56 -4.63
N GLN A 53 16.54 3.63 -3.84
CA GLN A 53 16.42 5.02 -4.31
C GLN A 53 17.25 5.31 -5.58
N THR A 54 18.33 4.57 -5.80
CA THR A 54 19.17 4.75 -7.00
C THR A 54 18.48 4.37 -8.31
N LEU A 55 17.35 3.65 -8.26
CA LEU A 55 16.58 3.31 -9.46
C LEU A 55 15.71 4.48 -9.96
N ASP A 56 15.37 5.43 -9.09
CA ASP A 56 14.60 6.65 -9.36
C ASP A 56 15.52 7.86 -9.18
N ARG A 57 16.25 8.19 -10.24
CA ARG A 57 17.35 9.17 -10.18
C ARG A 57 16.86 10.60 -10.00
N ASP A 58 15.73 10.93 -10.60
CA ASP A 58 15.08 12.24 -10.55
C ASP A 58 14.11 12.39 -9.38
N GLY A 59 13.80 11.29 -8.69
CA GLY A 59 13.05 11.29 -7.44
C GLY A 59 11.57 11.58 -7.63
N ASP A 60 11.04 11.24 -8.80
CA ASP A 60 9.65 11.55 -9.16
C ASP A 60 8.68 10.43 -8.74
N GLY A 61 9.20 9.27 -8.33
CA GLY A 61 8.48 8.08 -7.91
C GLY A 61 8.47 6.96 -8.96
N ILE A 62 9.08 7.15 -10.13
CA ILE A 62 9.21 6.15 -11.19
C ILE A 62 10.67 5.70 -11.34
N ALA A 63 10.90 4.40 -11.20
CA ALA A 63 12.19 3.79 -11.41
C ALA A 63 12.44 3.49 -12.90
N CYS A 64 13.65 3.80 -13.35
CA CYS A 64 14.24 3.34 -14.61
C CYS A 64 13.36 3.56 -15.85
N GLU A 65 12.87 4.79 -16.04
CA GLU A 65 11.92 5.18 -17.11
C GLU A 65 12.36 4.78 -18.53
N ASP A 66 13.66 4.74 -18.77
CA ASP A 66 14.27 4.40 -20.07
C ASP A 66 14.21 2.89 -20.40
N ASN A 67 13.86 2.04 -19.44
CA ASN A 67 13.80 0.60 -19.65
C ASN A 67 12.65 0.21 -20.60
N PRO A 68 12.78 -0.92 -21.32
CA PRO A 68 11.75 -1.34 -22.27
C PRO A 68 10.43 -1.70 -21.56
N ALA A 69 9.34 -1.68 -22.34
CA ALA A 69 8.03 -2.16 -21.92
C ALA A 69 8.08 -3.62 -21.42
N PRO A 70 7.14 -4.04 -20.54
CA PRO A 70 5.97 -3.31 -20.08
C PRO A 70 6.31 -2.15 -19.13
N TYR A 71 5.46 -1.12 -19.16
CA TYR A 71 5.54 0.04 -18.27
C TYR A 71 4.57 -0.10 -17.10
N ASP A 72 4.96 0.41 -15.93
CA ASP A 72 4.17 0.59 -14.73
C ASP A 72 4.44 2.01 -14.19
N PHE A 73 3.42 2.86 -14.24
CA PHE A 73 3.49 4.24 -13.78
C PHE A 73 2.91 4.42 -12.37
N THR A 74 2.78 3.34 -11.61
CA THR A 74 2.34 3.39 -10.21
C THR A 74 3.47 3.94 -9.35
N LEU A 75 3.35 5.20 -8.97
CA LEU A 75 4.38 5.96 -8.27
C LEU A 75 4.73 5.39 -6.88
N VAL A 76 6.01 5.45 -6.53
CA VAL A 76 6.52 5.25 -5.18
C VAL A 76 6.43 6.58 -4.42
N GLY A 77 6.07 6.56 -3.14
CA GLY A 77 6.01 7.79 -2.34
C GLY A 77 4.81 8.71 -2.63
N GLN A 78 4.17 8.58 -3.80
CA GLN A 78 2.72 8.68 -3.84
C GLN A 78 2.21 7.46 -3.10
N SER A 79 2.14 7.61 -1.78
CA SER A 79 1.29 6.78 -0.97
C SER A 79 -0.01 6.68 -1.76
N ALA A 80 -0.28 5.51 -2.35
CA ALA A 80 -1.65 5.07 -2.49
C ALA A 80 -2.22 5.41 -1.12
N LEU A 81 -3.02 6.47 -1.03
CA LEU A 81 -3.65 6.86 0.22
C LEU A 81 -4.21 5.56 0.72
N LYS A 82 -3.63 5.03 1.80
CA LYS A 82 -4.06 3.71 2.24
C LYS A 82 -5.54 3.92 2.51
N PRO A 83 -6.43 3.17 1.84
CA PRO A 83 -7.83 3.50 1.86
C PRO A 83 -8.25 3.61 3.33
N PRO A 84 -9.10 4.60 3.66
CA PRO A 84 -9.57 4.75 5.02
C PRO A 84 -10.04 3.38 5.54
N PRO A 85 -9.73 3.04 6.80
CA PRO A 85 -10.19 1.78 7.36
C PRO A 85 -11.72 1.72 7.24
N ALA A 86 -12.28 0.52 7.09
CA ALA A 86 -13.72 0.35 6.87
C ALA A 86 -14.57 1.03 7.97
N GLU A 87 -14.06 1.10 9.20
CA GLU A 87 -14.68 1.83 10.31
C GLU A 87 -14.87 3.32 10.02
N ALA A 88 -13.88 3.96 9.37
CA ALA A 88 -13.94 5.38 9.01
C ALA A 88 -15.01 5.66 7.93
N LEU A 89 -15.32 4.67 7.10
CA LEU A 89 -16.35 4.72 6.05
C LEU A 89 -17.70 4.21 6.53
N SER A 90 -17.78 3.72 7.77
CA SER A 90 -19.02 3.19 8.32
C SER A 90 -20.04 4.31 8.53
N LEU A 91 -21.31 3.96 8.42
CA LEU A 91 -22.41 4.89 8.52
C LEU A 91 -22.69 5.16 9.99
N GLN A 92 -22.44 6.38 10.43
CA GLN A 92 -22.52 6.72 11.85
C GLN A 92 -23.82 7.49 12.15
N PRO A 93 -24.41 7.31 13.34
CA PRO A 93 -25.47 8.20 13.82
C PRO A 93 -24.92 9.60 14.14
N PRO A 94 -25.78 10.63 14.22
CA PRO A 94 -25.39 11.95 14.71
C PRO A 94 -24.75 11.87 16.10
N LYS A 95 -23.59 12.53 16.28
CA LYS A 95 -22.85 12.59 17.54
C LYS A 95 -23.08 13.94 18.25
N PRO A 96 -23.34 13.98 19.56
CA PRO A 96 -23.44 15.23 20.30
C PRO A 96 -22.17 16.08 20.16
N GLY A 97 -22.32 17.38 19.95
CA GLY A 97 -21.19 18.29 19.79
C GLY A 97 -20.45 18.18 18.45
N CYS A 98 -21.04 17.51 17.45
CA CYS A 98 -20.55 17.45 16.07
C CYS A 98 -21.58 18.05 15.10
N ILE A 99 -21.14 18.41 13.89
CA ILE A 99 -22.04 18.63 12.76
C ILE A 99 -22.25 17.28 12.09
N TYR A 100 -23.51 16.88 11.91
CA TYR A 100 -23.87 15.68 11.17
C TYR A 100 -24.32 16.05 9.76
N PHE A 101 -23.76 15.38 8.76
CA PHE A 101 -24.12 15.57 7.35
C PHE A 101 -24.94 14.38 6.87
N PRO A 102 -26.27 14.51 6.71
CA PRO A 102 -27.11 13.40 6.26
C PRO A 102 -26.82 12.94 4.83
N GLU A 103 -26.21 13.79 4.00
CA GLU A 103 -25.82 13.51 2.61
C GLU A 103 -24.81 12.37 2.52
N THR A 104 -23.82 12.38 3.41
CA THR A 104 -22.73 11.38 3.46
C THR A 104 -22.81 10.48 4.68
N ARG A 105 -23.65 10.83 5.67
CA ARG A 105 -23.84 10.13 6.95
C ARG A 105 -22.58 10.05 7.81
N HIS A 106 -21.80 11.13 7.79
CA HIS A 106 -20.60 11.30 8.60
C HIS A 106 -20.70 12.49 9.55
N ASN A 107 -19.93 12.42 10.63
CA ASN A 107 -19.84 13.48 11.62
C ASN A 107 -18.54 14.28 11.45
N LEU A 108 -18.64 15.59 11.63
CA LEU A 108 -17.50 16.50 11.70
C LEU A 108 -17.43 17.09 13.12
N CYS A 109 -16.35 16.79 13.83
CA CYS A 109 -16.22 17.04 15.26
C CYS A 109 -14.96 17.87 15.57
N GLY A 110 -14.86 18.33 16.82
CA GLY A 110 -13.60 18.82 17.40
C GLY A 110 -12.87 19.91 16.59
N GLY A 111 -11.54 19.75 16.49
CA GLY A 111 -10.66 20.70 15.82
C GLY A 111 -10.85 20.76 14.31
N PHE A 112 -11.19 19.63 13.68
CA PHE A 112 -11.49 19.60 12.25
C PHE A 112 -12.78 20.35 11.92
N ARG A 113 -13.81 20.26 12.77
CA ARG A 113 -14.99 21.11 12.66
C ARG A 113 -14.62 22.58 12.71
N ALA A 114 -13.86 22.99 13.74
CA ALA A 114 -13.50 24.39 13.92
C ALA A 114 -12.72 24.94 12.71
N TYR A 115 -11.78 24.15 12.17
CA TYR A 115 -11.03 24.51 10.97
C TYR A 115 -11.94 24.60 9.74
N TRP A 116 -12.80 23.60 9.52
CA TRP A 116 -13.74 23.59 8.40
C TRP A 116 -14.65 24.82 8.42
N GLU A 117 -15.24 25.14 9.58
CA GLU A 117 -16.12 26.31 9.76
C GLU A 117 -15.38 27.62 9.50
N GLN A 118 -14.12 27.73 9.93
CA GLN A 118 -13.33 28.96 9.83
C GLN A 118 -12.80 29.23 8.42
N PHE A 119 -12.36 28.20 7.67
CA PHE A 119 -11.53 28.38 6.48
C PHE A 119 -12.25 28.14 5.14
N GLY A 120 -13.57 27.92 5.15
CA GLY A 120 -14.38 27.96 3.93
C GLY A 120 -15.49 26.92 3.83
N GLY A 121 -15.54 26.00 4.79
CA GLY A 121 -16.61 25.03 4.95
C GLY A 121 -16.95 24.27 3.67
N LEU A 122 -18.25 24.15 3.41
CA LEU A 122 -18.78 23.33 2.33
C LEU A 122 -18.27 23.76 0.95
N ALA A 123 -18.12 25.07 0.72
CA ALA A 123 -17.72 25.60 -0.58
C ALA A 123 -16.27 25.23 -0.96
N ILE A 124 -15.39 25.07 0.02
CA ILE A 124 -13.98 24.78 -0.22
C ILE A 124 -13.68 23.29 -0.06
N PHE A 125 -14.10 22.70 1.05
CA PHE A 125 -13.71 21.35 1.45
C PHE A 125 -14.75 20.28 1.06
N GLY A 126 -16.01 20.66 0.89
CA GLY A 126 -17.12 19.74 0.65
C GLY A 126 -17.57 18.99 1.90
N TYR A 127 -18.39 17.97 1.69
CA TYR A 127 -18.90 17.09 2.74
C TYR A 127 -17.80 16.13 3.26
N PRO A 128 -17.85 15.73 4.55
CA PRO A 128 -16.99 14.66 5.03
C PRO A 128 -17.36 13.33 4.37
N LEU A 129 -16.35 12.59 3.92
CA LEU A 129 -16.48 11.25 3.32
C LEU A 129 -16.08 10.13 4.29
N THR A 130 -15.54 10.49 5.44
CA THR A 130 -15.21 9.58 6.54
C THR A 130 -15.54 10.25 7.87
N ASP A 131 -15.65 9.49 8.94
CA ASP A 131 -15.38 9.99 10.30
C ASP A 131 -13.86 10.18 10.51
N GLU A 132 -13.46 10.78 11.63
CA GLU A 132 -12.05 10.87 12.04
C GLU A 132 -11.46 9.46 12.29
N PHE A 133 -10.27 9.20 11.78
CA PHE A 133 -9.56 7.93 11.95
C PHE A 133 -8.05 8.13 12.07
N VAL A 134 -7.35 7.13 12.61
CA VAL A 134 -5.88 7.12 12.59
C VAL A 134 -5.42 6.56 11.24
N ASP A 135 -4.74 7.38 10.46
CA ASP A 135 -4.23 6.97 9.17
C ASP A 135 -3.17 5.87 9.34
N PRO A 136 -3.35 4.69 8.74
CA PRO A 136 -2.41 3.57 8.90
C PRO A 136 -1.05 3.79 8.22
N ALA A 137 -0.93 4.75 7.30
CA ALA A 137 0.32 5.13 6.67
C ALA A 137 1.07 6.21 7.47
N THR A 138 0.36 7.19 8.04
CA THR A 138 1.02 8.34 8.73
C THR A 138 0.93 8.30 10.26
N GLY A 139 0.05 7.49 10.83
CA GLY A 139 -0.24 7.44 12.26
C GLY A 139 -0.97 8.67 12.80
N ARG A 140 -1.41 9.59 11.94
CA ARG A 140 -2.08 10.84 12.34
C ARG A 140 -3.59 10.70 12.31
N VAL A 141 -4.27 11.42 13.20
CA VAL A 141 -5.72 11.59 13.12
C VAL A 141 -6.03 12.33 11.82
N THR A 142 -6.92 11.76 11.04
CA THR A 142 -7.20 12.17 9.67
C THR A 142 -8.70 12.12 9.42
N GLN A 143 -9.20 13.03 8.60
CA GLN A 143 -10.55 12.95 8.05
C GLN A 143 -10.54 13.35 6.58
N CYS A 144 -11.23 12.58 5.75
CA CYS A 144 -11.35 12.84 4.33
C CYS A 144 -12.65 13.57 4.02
N PHE A 145 -12.58 14.52 3.09
CA PHE A 145 -13.69 15.30 2.56
C PHE A 145 -13.70 15.18 1.04
N GLU A 146 -14.79 15.60 0.39
CA GLU A 146 -14.91 15.54 -1.08
C GLU A 146 -13.76 16.25 -1.82
N ARG A 147 -13.16 17.28 -1.20
CA ARG A 147 -12.15 18.12 -1.85
C ARG A 147 -10.89 18.36 -1.02
N ALA A 148 -10.79 17.71 0.14
CA ALA A 148 -9.65 17.89 1.03
C ALA A 148 -9.43 16.68 1.93
N ARG A 149 -8.23 16.59 2.49
CA ARG A 149 -7.90 15.66 3.57
C ARG A 149 -7.25 16.47 4.68
N PHE A 150 -7.83 16.39 5.87
CA PHE A 150 -7.25 17.04 7.05
C PHE A 150 -6.41 16.03 7.80
N GLU A 151 -5.21 16.43 8.21
CA GLU A 151 -4.35 15.71 9.14
C GLU A 151 -4.16 16.55 10.40
N TRP A 152 -4.21 15.90 11.57
CA TRP A 152 -3.90 16.56 12.82
C TRP A 152 -2.39 16.59 13.06
N HIS A 153 -1.85 17.80 13.20
CA HIS A 153 -0.45 18.04 13.54
C HIS A 153 -0.36 18.72 14.91
N PRO A 154 0.09 18.01 15.96
CA PRO A 154 0.31 18.63 17.27
C PRO A 154 1.39 19.71 17.18
N GLY A 155 1.07 20.94 17.62
CA GLY A 155 2.03 22.04 17.73
C GLY A 155 2.33 22.81 16.43
N ALA A 156 1.51 22.62 15.39
CA ALA A 156 1.57 23.41 14.16
C ALA A 156 0.82 24.75 14.28
#